data_AF-A0A6P0T2Y9-F1
#
_entry.id   AF-A0A6P0T2Y9-F1
#
_cell.length_a   1.000
_cell.length_b   1.000
_cell.length_c   1.000
_cell.angle_alpha   90.00
_cell.angle_beta   90.00
_cell.angle_gamma   90.00
#
_symmetry.space_group_name_H-M   'P 1'
#
loop_
_entity.id
_entity.type
_entity.pdbx_description
1 polymer ?
#
loop_
_entity_poly.entity_id
_entity_poly.type
_entity_poly.pdbx_seq_one_letter_code
_entity_poly.pdbx_strand_id
1 'polypeptide(L)'
;MINLVNKITLSQEDKQSFSENGFIKLKQLFTSEATDKLRKLTSNTKSGYNRLNTQSECQMPKKAYLADHMSNSELKKKYRASQDPV
;
A
#
# COMPACT_ATOMS: atom_id res chain seq x y z
N MET A 1 1.69 4.37 33.55
CA MET A 1 1.50 4.59 32.10
C MET A 1 1.24 3.23 31.47
N ILE A 2 0.10 3.02 30.81
CA ILE A 2 -0.23 1.71 30.20
C ILE A 2 0.55 1.57 28.90
N ASN A 3 1.34 0.50 28.75
CA ASN A 3 2.04 0.23 27.50
C ASN A 3 1.09 -0.44 26.50
N LEU A 4 0.89 0.21 25.35
CA LEU A 4 -0.03 -0.24 24.30
C LEU A 4 0.64 -1.06 23.20
N VAL A 5 1.98 -1.15 23.23
CA VAL A 5 2.78 -1.90 22.26
C VAL A 5 3.56 -3.01 22.96
N ASN A 6 3.65 -4.15 22.29
CA ASN A 6 4.51 -5.22 22.76
C ASN A 6 5.97 -4.90 22.41
N LYS A 7 6.88 -5.26 23.31
CA LYS A 7 8.31 -5.21 22.98
C LYS A 7 8.60 -6.30 21.95
N ILE A 8 9.02 -5.90 20.76
CA ILE A 8 9.37 -6.84 19.68
C ILE A 8 10.88 -7.02 19.67
N THR A 9 11.31 -8.27 19.61
CA THR A 9 12.71 -8.62 19.35
C THR A 9 12.76 -9.35 18.03
N LEU A 10 13.50 -8.79 17.06
CA LEU A 10 13.69 -9.42 15.77
C LEU A 10 14.70 -10.55 15.90
N SER A 11 14.30 -11.76 15.52
CA SER A 11 15.21 -12.90 15.42
C SER A 11 16.21 -12.71 14.28
N GLN A 12 17.24 -13.55 14.22
CA GLN A 12 18.14 -13.56 13.05
C GLN A 12 17.41 -14.00 11.77
N GLU A 13 16.44 -14.92 11.90
CA GLU A 13 15.60 -15.36 10.79
C GLU A 13 14.74 -14.20 10.23
N ASP A 14 14.19 -13.35 11.10
CA ASP A 14 13.45 -12.15 10.67
C ASP A 14 14.36 -11.20 9.90
N LYS A 15 15.59 -10.97 10.38
CA LYS A 15 16.56 -10.10 9.71
C LYS A 15 16.96 -10.65 8.34
N GLN A 16 17.20 -11.95 8.27
CA GLN A 16 17.55 -12.62 7.02
C GLN A 16 16.38 -12.57 6.03
N SER A 17 15.17 -12.90 6.49
CA SER A 17 13.95 -12.83 5.67
C SER A 17 13.70 -11.42 5.15
N PHE A 18 13.97 -10.39 5.96
CA PHE A 18 13.89 -9.00 5.51
C PHE A 18 14.95 -8.67 4.45
N SER A 19 16.19 -9.13 4.64
CA SER A 19 17.28 -8.93 3.68
C SER A 19 16.99 -9.58 2.33
N GLU A 20 16.33 -10.73 2.32
CA GLU A 20 16.01 -11.48 1.09
C GLU A 20 14.73 -10.98 0.41
N ASN A 21 13.68 -10.70 1.19
CA ASN A 21 12.35 -10.42 0.66
C ASN A 21 11.98 -8.93 0.67
N GLY A 22 12.75 -8.08 1.35
CA GLY A 22 12.47 -6.65 1.53
C GLY A 22 11.32 -6.34 2.51
N PHE A 23 10.68 -7.36 3.08
CA PHE A 23 9.63 -7.21 4.09
C PHE A 23 9.59 -8.41 5.05
N ILE A 24 9.02 -8.20 6.24
CA ILE A 24 8.69 -9.26 7.20
C ILE A 24 7.33 -9.01 7.84
N LYS A 25 6.67 -10.09 8.28
CA LYS A 25 5.38 -10.02 8.96
C LYS A 25 5.58 -10.18 10.46
N LEU A 26 5.44 -9.09 11.20
CA LEU A 26 5.49 -9.10 12.65
C LEU A 26 4.14 -9.51 13.24
N LYS A 27 4.17 -10.47 14.17
CA LYS A 27 2.98 -10.91 14.91
C LYS A 27 2.88 -10.08 16.21
N GLN A 28 1.66 -9.69 16.57
CA GLN A 28 1.32 -9.10 17.87
C GLN A 28 2.11 -7.81 18.22
N LEU A 29 2.16 -6.83 17.30
CA LEU A 29 2.76 -5.51 17.56
C LEU A 29 2.07 -4.76 18.71
N PHE A 30 0.75 -4.89 18.78
CA PHE A 30 -0.11 -4.21 19.74
C PHE A 30 -0.57 -5.17 20.82
N THR A 31 -0.77 -4.64 22.03
CA THR A 31 -1.51 -5.37 23.07
C THR A 31 -2.96 -5.57 22.63
N SER A 32 -3.66 -6.52 23.26
CA SER A 32 -5.09 -6.74 23.00
C SER A 32 -5.90 -5.47 23.25
N GLU A 33 -5.61 -4.75 24.33
CA GLU A 33 -6.28 -3.47 24.66
C GLU A 33 -6.07 -2.41 23.56
N ALA A 34 -4.84 -2.26 23.07
CA ALA A 34 -4.54 -1.33 22.00
C ALA A 34 -5.22 -1.73 20.68
N THR A 35 -5.26 -3.03 20.39
CA THR A 35 -5.95 -3.58 19.21
C THR A 35 -7.45 -3.30 19.29
N ASP A 36 -8.07 -3.46 20.46
CA ASP A 36 -9.50 -3.19 20.65
C ASP A 36 -9.82 -1.70 20.57
N LYS A 37 -8.97 -0.83 21.12
CA LYS A 37 -9.10 0.63 20.96
C LYS A 37 -8.99 1.04 19.49
N LEU A 38 -8.02 0.50 18.75
CA LEU A 38 -7.86 0.76 17.32
C LEU A 38 -9.08 0.26 16.51
N ARG A 39 -9.62 -0.91 16.86
CA ARG A 39 -10.84 -1.44 16.25
C ARG A 39 -12.03 -0.50 16.48
N LYS A 40 -12.20 0.02 17.70
CA LYS A 40 -13.27 0.98 18.00
C LYS A 40 -13.12 2.29 17.21
N LEU A 41 -11.91 2.84 17.14
CA LEU A 41 -11.64 4.04 16.34
C LEU A 41 -11.96 3.83 14.85
N THR A 42 -11.52 2.71 14.28
CA THR A 42 -11.75 2.41 12.86
C THR A 42 -13.22 2.09 12.56
N SER A 43 -13.94 1.41 13.45
CA SER A 43 -15.39 1.20 13.31
C SER A 43 -16.18 2.51 13.37
N ASN A 44 -15.80 3.44 14.25
CA ASN A 44 -16.42 4.77 14.32
C ASN A 44 -16.18 5.58 13.04
N THR A 45 -15.02 5.43 12.40
CA THR A 45 -14.76 6.08 11.09
C THR A 45 -15.53 5.46 9.92
N LYS A 46 -15.95 4.19 10.00
CA LYS A 46 -16.79 3.57 8.94
C LYS A 46 -18.26 3.98 9.01
N SER A 47 -18.76 4.34 10.19
CA SER A 47 -20.12 4.87 10.38
C SER A 47 -20.23 6.38 10.08
N GLY A 48 -19.11 7.05 9.83
CA GLY A 48 -19.05 8.47 9.52
C GLY A 48 -18.20 8.69 8.28
N TYR A 49 -18.76 8.43 7.10
CA TYR A 49 -18.29 9.05 5.85
C TYR A 49 -18.54 10.57 5.87
N ASN A 50 -18.01 11.26 6.87
CA ASN A 50 -17.50 12.61 6.67
C ASN A 50 -16.01 12.43 6.43
N ARG A 51 -15.69 12.28 5.15
CA ARG A 51 -14.38 12.35 4.52
C ARG A 51 -13.52 13.38 5.26
N LEU A 52 -12.73 12.96 6.25
CA LEU A 52 -11.65 13.77 6.77
C LEU A 52 -10.66 13.87 5.61
N ASN A 53 -10.61 15.05 5.01
CA ASN A 53 -9.72 15.40 3.93
C ASN A 53 -8.27 15.37 4.45
N THR A 54 -7.72 14.17 4.63
CA THR A 54 -6.29 13.96 4.82
C THR A 54 -5.71 13.66 3.45
N GLN A 55 -5.72 14.70 2.61
CA GLN A 55 -4.92 14.75 1.39
C GLN A 55 -3.45 14.96 1.80
N SER A 56 -2.87 14.01 2.53
CA SER A 56 -1.42 13.80 2.46
C SER A 56 -1.20 12.93 1.24
N GLU A 57 -1.28 13.55 0.06
CA GLU A 57 -0.70 12.97 -1.14
C GLU A 57 0.80 12.81 -0.87
N CYS A 58 1.26 11.59 -0.62
CA CYS A 58 2.65 11.24 -0.84
C CYS A 58 2.91 11.41 -2.34
N GLN A 59 3.22 12.63 -2.77
CA GLN A 59 3.65 12.92 -4.13
C GLN A 59 5.00 12.25 -4.36
N MET A 60 4.94 11.03 -4.90
CA MET A 60 6.09 10.41 -5.54
C MET A 60 6.55 11.36 -6.65
N PRO A 61 7.81 11.81 -6.68
CA PRO A 61 8.31 12.61 -7.79
C PRO A 61 8.14 11.80 -9.06
N LYS A 62 7.33 12.30 -9.99
CA LYS A 62 7.17 11.71 -11.32
C LYS A 62 8.54 11.77 -12.00
N LYS A 63 9.27 10.67 -12.04
CA LYS A 63 10.34 10.48 -13.02
C LYS A 63 9.69 10.70 -14.39
N ALA A 64 10.14 11.72 -15.10
CA ALA A 64 9.76 11.97 -16.48
C ALA A 64 10.27 10.80 -17.34
N TYR A 65 9.47 9.74 -17.43
CA TYR A 65 9.58 8.82 -18.55
C TYR A 65 8.93 9.54 -19.73
N LEU A 66 9.76 10.27 -20.50
CA LEU A 66 9.44 10.59 -21.89
C LEU A 66 9.35 9.26 -22.64
N ALA A 67 8.16 8.69 -22.66
CA ALA A 67 7.75 7.78 -23.70
C ALA A 67 6.67 8.54 -24.46
N ASP A 68 6.94 8.84 -25.73
CA ASP A 68 6.00 9.49 -26.64
C ASP A 68 4.65 8.78 -26.53
N HIS A 69 3.68 9.43 -25.89
CA HIS A 69 2.36 8.87 -25.64
C HIS A 69 1.61 8.82 -26.97
N MET A 70 1.78 7.72 -27.70
CA MET A 70 0.95 7.36 -28.85
C MET A 70 -0.51 7.37 -28.38
N SER A 71 -1.38 8.10 -29.09
CA SER A 71 -2.76 8.28 -28.66
C SER A 71 -3.49 6.94 -28.61
N ASN A 72 -4.48 6.80 -27.71
CA ASN A 72 -5.35 5.62 -27.67
C ASN A 72 -6.00 5.30 -29.03
N SER A 73 -6.21 6.31 -29.88
CA SER A 73 -6.70 6.12 -31.25
C SER A 73 -5.70 5.38 -32.15
N GLU A 74 -4.40 5.64 -31.97
CA GLU A 74 -3.33 4.98 -32.71
C GLU A 74 -3.07 3.56 -32.21
N LEU A 75 -3.14 3.35 -30.89
CA LEU A 75 -3.09 2.01 -30.28
C LEU A 75 -4.20 1.11 -30.82
N LYS A 76 -5.42 1.65 -30.95
CA LYS A 76 -6.57 0.91 -31.46
C LYS A 76 -6.45 0.57 -32.95
N LYS A 77 -5.81 1.43 -33.74
CA LYS A 77 -5.50 1.16 -35.16
C LYS A 77 -4.46 0.05 -35.30
N LYS A 78 -3.38 0.10 -34.53
CA LYS A 78 -2.35 -0.95 -34.56
C LYS A 78 -2.90 -2.31 -34.16
N TYR A 79 -3.73 -2.36 -33.12
CA TYR A 79 -4.35 -3.61 -32.67
C TYR A 79 -5.26 -4.24 -33.74
N ARG A 80 -6.01 -3.42 -34.50
CA ARG A 80 -6.82 -3.92 -35.62
C ARG A 80 -5.95 -4.39 -36.79
N ALA A 81 -4.91 -3.65 -37.15
CA ALA A 81 -4.01 -4.04 -38.23
C ALA A 81 -3.24 -5.34 -37.94
N SER A 82 -3.07 -5.73 -36.66
CA SER A 82 -2.46 -7.00 -36.27
C SER A 82 -3.44 -8.18 -36.22
N GLN A 83 -4.75 -7.96 -36.41
CA GLN A 83 -5.79 -9.00 -36.30
C GLN A 83 -6.32 -9.51 -37.64
N ASP A 84 -5.95 -8.90 -38.77
CA ASP A 84 -6.26 -9.43 -40.10
C ASP A 84 -5.05 -10.24 -40.60
N PRO A 85 -5.11 -11.58 -40.67
CA PRO A 85 -4.11 -12.36 -41.39
C PRO A 85 -4.29 -12.15 -42.90
N VAL A 86 -3.17 -12.02 -43.62
CA VAL A 86 -3.12 -12.12 -45.09
C VAL A 86 -3.60 -13.50 -45.53
#